data_AF-A0A1W6P142-F1
#
_entry.id   AF-A0A1W6P142-F1
#
_cell.length_a   1.000
_cell.length_b   1.000
_cell.length_c   1.000
_cell.angle_alpha   90.00
_cell.angle_beta   90.00
_cell.angle_gamma   90.00
#
_symmetry.space_group_name_H-M   'P 1'
#
loop_
_entity.id
_entity.type
_entity.pdbx_description
1 polymer ?
#
loop_
_entity_poly.entity_id
_entity_poly.type
_entity_poly.pdbx_seq_one_letter_code
_entity_poly.pdbx_strand_id
1 'polypeptide(L)'
;MIVAGVCRFSLVGRGDWKAYQGKSAEEVEAIALEQVKMLFTTERMNARLATFEHLTLASLRAQTDQDFIFVVLASKLMPKRFRERLEKICTAVPQVKLQFFGLTAAGEAQKKVFRELGLKFADVLQFRLDDDDCLCADYVEQMKAHTQHLMVADEEPFSATVHGVMYTKVNGPDTVIYNWPVDFFSAGAAVRHSSKSVYDFGHFALGSRFKAIKIAGRLALVTNNGTNDTDYTPDMIRKRRMSVMTPDQVRIAIEVNFGFLGDQGKKLSGITDFLMLSSAQSAMWMSELSMNGGRFVSTDDMMVRYLPRNSDTLIISAAFAVGPFAAVRAEEGVIAGNCRRLGVSALDLVVRRGDTAAYEALRAELQNLKVLQDFKTILLVGIGDGAALAAGLQDLFPAANLLALSPKALAGLALGGHAAGTKAYVIADPKQADAAYIDGLGPARTLVLNARGTGAYSKRFVDYLGLLDDALRGAADGTLAPDWFYRGYRAARANRTYQANLVERIILNGSIRRMQIAKAYFTAIDRNGFAQDLDRHLTGIGAVEPALSDK
;
A
#
# COMPACT_ATOMS: atom_id res chain seq x y z
N MET A 1 24.54 -2.34 -31.08
CA MET A 1 24.90 -3.45 -30.16
C MET A 1 23.89 -4.56 -30.34
N ILE A 2 24.22 -5.81 -30.01
CA ILE A 2 23.26 -6.91 -30.01
C ILE A 2 22.76 -7.14 -28.59
N VAL A 3 21.45 -7.31 -28.40
CA VAL A 3 20.88 -7.78 -27.13
C VAL A 3 20.48 -9.24 -27.31
N ALA A 4 20.98 -10.11 -26.44
CA ALA A 4 20.69 -11.55 -26.52
C ALA A 4 20.24 -12.12 -25.18
N GLY A 5 19.02 -12.62 -25.13
CA GLY A 5 18.48 -13.35 -23.98
C GLY A 5 18.84 -14.82 -24.03
N VAL A 6 18.96 -15.46 -22.87
CA VAL A 6 19.20 -16.89 -22.75
C VAL A 6 18.27 -17.48 -21.71
N CYS A 7 17.59 -18.56 -22.09
CA CYS A 7 16.67 -19.32 -21.25
C CYS A 7 17.08 -20.79 -21.17
N ARG A 8 17.05 -21.35 -19.95
CA ARG A 8 17.24 -22.79 -19.71
C ARG A 8 15.89 -23.46 -19.57
N PHE A 9 15.37 -24.01 -20.66
CA PHE A 9 14.08 -24.71 -20.64
C PHE A 9 14.30 -26.20 -20.36
N SER A 10 14.14 -26.62 -19.10
CA SER A 10 14.33 -28.01 -18.66
C SER A 10 15.64 -28.65 -19.20
N LEU A 11 16.72 -27.86 -19.23
CA LEU A 11 18.04 -28.32 -19.63
C LEU A 11 18.61 -29.24 -18.54
N VAL A 12 18.96 -30.47 -18.90
CA VAL A 12 19.60 -31.40 -17.97
C VAL A 12 21.09 -31.10 -17.95
N GLY A 13 21.54 -30.50 -16.86
CA GLY A 13 22.90 -30.01 -16.72
C GLY A 13 23.84 -30.97 -16.02
N ARG A 14 25.15 -30.78 -16.26
CA ARG A 14 26.23 -31.25 -15.36
C ARG A 14 26.55 -30.24 -14.24
N GLY A 15 25.98 -29.03 -14.27
CA GLY A 15 26.41 -27.88 -13.45
C GLY A 15 25.57 -27.58 -12.20
N ASP A 16 26.27 -27.11 -11.16
CA ASP A 16 25.89 -26.52 -9.85
C ASP A 16 25.05 -27.33 -8.84
N TRP A 17 24.63 -28.55 -9.16
CA TRP A 17 24.16 -29.45 -8.12
C TRP A 17 25.35 -30.02 -7.34
N LYS A 18 25.38 -29.83 -6.00
CA LYS A 18 26.35 -30.51 -5.10
C LYS A 18 26.48 -32.01 -5.40
N ALA A 19 25.44 -32.63 -5.96
CA ALA A 19 25.41 -34.05 -6.30
C ALA A 19 26.30 -34.48 -7.47
N TYR A 20 26.85 -33.57 -8.29
CA TYR A 20 27.69 -33.92 -9.46
C TYR A 20 29.19 -33.66 -9.25
N GLN A 21 29.59 -32.99 -8.16
CA GLN A 21 31.01 -32.74 -7.88
C GLN A 21 31.72 -34.04 -7.48
N GLY A 22 32.85 -34.35 -8.14
CA GLY A 22 33.71 -35.50 -7.81
C GLY A 22 33.25 -36.86 -8.31
N LYS A 23 32.20 -36.92 -9.16
CA LYS A 23 31.63 -38.17 -9.68
C LYS A 23 32.14 -38.53 -11.07
N SER A 24 32.21 -39.84 -11.38
CA SER A 24 32.61 -40.35 -12.70
C SER A 24 31.59 -39.96 -13.78
N ALA A 25 31.98 -40.11 -15.05
CA ALA A 25 31.08 -39.83 -16.18
C ALA A 25 29.84 -40.73 -16.16
N GLU A 26 29.99 -42.01 -15.78
CA GLU A 26 28.88 -42.97 -15.67
C GLU A 26 27.94 -42.63 -14.52
N GLU A 27 28.47 -42.20 -13.36
CA GLU A 27 27.66 -41.82 -12.20
C GLU A 27 26.83 -40.56 -12.48
N VAL A 28 27.40 -39.58 -13.18
CA VAL A 28 26.69 -38.37 -13.61
C VAL A 28 25.56 -38.71 -14.58
N GLU A 29 25.77 -39.68 -15.48
CA GLU A 29 24.76 -40.13 -16.42
C GLU A 29 23.61 -40.88 -15.72
N ALA A 30 23.92 -41.75 -14.76
CA ALA A 30 22.91 -42.45 -13.96
C ALA A 30 22.04 -41.47 -13.14
N ILE A 31 22.66 -40.47 -12.50
CA ILE A 31 21.94 -39.43 -11.75
C ILE A 31 21.06 -38.59 -12.68
N ALA A 32 21.57 -38.25 -13.87
CA ALA A 32 20.80 -37.51 -14.86
C ALA A 32 19.58 -38.31 -15.34
N LEU A 33 19.71 -39.63 -15.53
CA LEU A 33 18.59 -40.50 -15.93
C LEU A 33 17.50 -40.62 -14.83
N GLU A 34 17.88 -40.62 -13.55
CA GLU A 34 16.90 -40.54 -12.46
C GLU A 34 16.23 -39.16 -12.40
N GLN A 35 16.98 -38.07 -12.62
CA GLN A 35 16.39 -36.73 -12.70
C GLN A 35 15.42 -36.56 -13.87
N VAL A 36 15.69 -37.18 -15.03
CA VAL A 36 14.79 -37.18 -16.21
C VAL A 36 13.39 -37.67 -15.84
N LYS A 37 13.26 -38.68 -14.98
CA LYS A 37 11.95 -39.23 -14.56
C LYS A 37 11.11 -38.20 -13.79
N MET A 38 11.74 -37.39 -12.94
CA MET A 38 11.04 -36.34 -12.17
C MET A 38 10.88 -35.03 -12.97
N LEU A 39 11.86 -34.69 -13.81
CA LEU A 39 11.88 -33.44 -14.56
C LEU A 39 10.86 -33.42 -15.71
N PHE A 40 10.61 -34.57 -16.35
CA PHE A 40 9.77 -34.67 -17.54
C PHE A 40 8.41 -35.35 -17.29
N THR A 41 7.90 -35.31 -16.06
CA THR A 41 6.52 -35.73 -15.78
C THR A 41 5.54 -34.92 -16.64
N THR A 42 4.41 -35.53 -17.00
CA THR A 42 3.46 -34.93 -17.94
C THR A 42 2.92 -33.59 -17.42
N GLU A 43 2.61 -33.56 -16.13
CA GLU A 43 2.04 -32.43 -15.41
C GLU A 43 3.02 -31.26 -15.38
N ARG A 44 4.28 -31.52 -14.97
CA ARG A 44 5.34 -30.50 -14.91
C ARG A 44 5.64 -29.92 -16.29
N MET A 45 5.74 -30.77 -17.31
CA MET A 45 6.04 -30.30 -18.67
C MET A 45 4.89 -29.51 -19.28
N ASN A 46 3.64 -29.92 -19.05
CA ASN A 46 2.49 -29.14 -19.50
C ASN A 46 2.44 -27.77 -18.83
N ALA A 47 2.71 -27.71 -17.51
CA ALA A 47 2.76 -26.44 -16.79
C ALA A 47 3.87 -25.51 -17.33
N ARG A 48 5.09 -26.02 -17.51
CA ARG A 48 6.23 -25.22 -18.03
C ARG A 48 6.03 -24.76 -19.47
N LEU A 49 5.48 -25.62 -20.33
CA LEU A 49 5.15 -25.21 -21.71
C LEU A 49 4.09 -24.10 -21.71
N ALA A 50 3.10 -24.17 -20.82
CA ALA A 50 2.05 -23.16 -20.72
C ALA A 50 2.60 -21.82 -20.19
N THR A 51 3.43 -21.82 -19.14
CA THR A 51 4.06 -20.59 -18.65
C THR A 51 5.00 -20.02 -19.70
N PHE A 52 5.80 -20.84 -20.36
CA PHE A 52 6.73 -20.38 -21.38
C PHE A 52 6.01 -19.73 -22.56
N GLU A 53 4.92 -20.33 -23.04
CA GLU A 53 4.12 -19.79 -24.14
C GLU A 53 3.40 -18.49 -23.76
N HIS A 54 2.72 -18.47 -22.61
CA HIS A 54 1.79 -17.40 -22.26
C HIS A 54 2.40 -16.30 -21.37
N LEU A 55 3.59 -16.52 -20.80
CA LEU A 55 4.33 -15.54 -20.01
C LEU A 55 5.60 -15.13 -20.75
N THR A 56 6.62 -16.00 -20.77
CA THR A 56 7.95 -15.67 -21.28
C THR A 56 7.93 -15.26 -22.75
N LEU A 57 7.42 -16.10 -23.64
CA LEU A 57 7.34 -15.77 -25.07
C LEU A 57 6.37 -14.63 -25.37
N ALA A 58 5.30 -14.49 -24.57
CA ALA A 58 4.40 -13.34 -24.69
C ALA A 58 5.15 -12.03 -24.43
N SER A 59 6.01 -11.98 -23.42
CA SER A 59 6.82 -10.80 -23.11
C SER A 59 7.88 -10.49 -24.18
N LEU A 60 8.47 -11.53 -24.78
CA LEU A 60 9.45 -11.38 -25.86
C LEU A 60 8.78 -10.88 -27.16
N ARG A 61 7.63 -11.46 -27.52
CA ARG A 61 6.87 -11.02 -28.69
C ARG A 61 6.45 -9.55 -28.58
N ALA A 62 6.16 -9.09 -27.37
CA ALA A 62 5.67 -7.75 -27.09
C ALA A 62 6.75 -6.67 -27.01
N GLN A 63 8.04 -7.02 -27.18
CA GLN A 63 9.12 -6.03 -27.09
C GLN A 63 8.91 -4.88 -28.10
N THR A 64 9.02 -3.63 -27.66
CA THR A 64 8.91 -2.45 -28.53
C THR A 64 10.07 -2.40 -29.54
N ASP A 65 11.26 -2.82 -29.12
CA ASP A 65 12.42 -3.05 -29.98
C ASP A 65 12.54 -4.54 -30.31
N GLN A 66 12.34 -4.87 -31.60
CA GLN A 66 12.36 -6.25 -32.11
C GLN A 66 13.76 -6.75 -32.53
N ASP A 67 14.79 -5.89 -32.44
CA ASP A 67 16.19 -6.21 -32.79
C ASP A 67 16.91 -6.81 -31.58
N PHE A 68 16.57 -8.07 -31.30
CA PHE A 68 17.20 -8.91 -30.29
C PHE A 68 17.18 -10.38 -30.71
N ILE A 69 17.95 -11.20 -29.99
CA ILE A 69 17.96 -12.67 -30.13
C ILE A 69 17.57 -13.28 -28.80
N PHE A 70 16.82 -14.39 -28.82
CA PHE A 70 16.53 -15.15 -27.61
C PHE A 70 16.88 -16.63 -27.79
N VAL A 71 17.86 -17.12 -27.04
CA VAL A 71 18.33 -18.49 -27.14
C VAL A 71 17.64 -19.37 -26.09
N VAL A 72 16.99 -20.44 -26.54
CA VAL A 72 16.37 -21.45 -25.68
C VAL A 72 17.22 -22.70 -25.69
N LEU A 73 17.77 -23.04 -24.53
CA LEU A 73 18.60 -24.21 -24.31
C LEU A 73 17.74 -25.32 -23.68
N ALA A 74 17.50 -26.42 -24.41
CA ALA A 74 16.65 -27.52 -23.96
C ALA A 74 17.37 -28.89 -24.02
N SER A 75 16.88 -29.89 -23.29
CA SER A 75 17.50 -31.22 -23.24
C SER A 75 17.06 -32.16 -24.36
N LYS A 76 18.00 -32.88 -24.98
CA LYS A 76 17.75 -34.02 -25.88
C LYS A 76 17.09 -35.21 -25.16
N LEU A 77 17.18 -35.27 -23.83
CA LEU A 77 16.51 -36.29 -23.02
C LEU A 77 15.02 -36.01 -22.83
N MET A 78 14.54 -34.83 -23.23
CA MET A 78 13.11 -34.50 -23.18
C MET A 78 12.32 -35.44 -24.11
N PRO A 79 11.17 -36.01 -23.66
CA PRO A 79 10.32 -36.85 -24.48
C PRO A 79 9.90 -36.18 -25.79
N LYS A 80 9.88 -36.95 -26.90
CA LYS A 80 9.61 -36.45 -28.26
C LYS A 80 8.38 -35.55 -28.35
N ARG A 81 7.25 -35.96 -27.74
CA ARG A 81 6.00 -35.18 -27.73
C ARG A 81 6.14 -33.75 -27.16
N PHE A 82 7.02 -33.57 -26.17
CA PHE A 82 7.25 -32.26 -25.57
C PHE A 82 8.25 -31.44 -26.37
N ARG A 83 9.24 -32.09 -27.01
CA ARG A 83 10.16 -31.41 -27.93
C ARG A 83 9.41 -30.83 -29.12
N GLU A 84 8.55 -31.62 -29.76
CA GLU A 84 7.72 -31.16 -30.88
C GLU A 84 6.80 -30.01 -30.49
N ARG A 85 6.23 -30.04 -29.28
CA ARG A 85 5.41 -28.95 -28.76
C ARG A 85 6.23 -27.69 -28.45
N LEU A 86 7.42 -27.84 -27.86
CA LEU A 86 8.33 -26.72 -27.59
C LEU A 86 8.82 -26.08 -28.90
N GLU A 87 9.20 -26.89 -29.89
CA GLU A 87 9.57 -26.42 -31.23
C GLU A 87 8.44 -25.59 -31.84
N LYS A 88 7.21 -26.11 -31.83
CA LYS A 88 6.03 -25.39 -32.33
C LYS A 88 5.83 -24.05 -31.62
N ILE A 89 5.89 -24.03 -30.28
CA ILE A 89 5.71 -22.80 -29.47
C ILE A 89 6.80 -21.76 -29.81
N CYS A 90 8.07 -22.18 -29.93
CA CYS A 90 9.18 -21.30 -30.28
C CYS A 90 9.04 -20.66 -31.68
N THR A 91 8.42 -21.34 -32.66
CA THR A 91 8.23 -20.76 -34.01
C THR A 91 7.34 -19.52 -34.03
N ALA A 92 6.55 -19.27 -32.98
CA ALA A 92 5.69 -18.10 -32.90
C ALA A 92 6.43 -16.77 -32.68
N VAL A 93 7.73 -16.80 -32.36
CA VAL A 93 8.55 -15.62 -32.10
C VAL A 93 9.86 -15.71 -32.91
N PRO A 94 10.03 -14.93 -34.00
CA PRO A 94 11.16 -15.07 -34.93
C PRO A 94 12.56 -14.93 -34.30
N GLN A 95 12.66 -14.13 -33.22
CA GLN A 95 13.88 -13.90 -32.46
C GLN A 95 14.33 -15.13 -31.67
N VAL A 96 13.44 -16.10 -31.44
CA VAL A 96 13.71 -17.29 -30.63
C VAL A 96 14.49 -18.33 -31.43
N LYS A 97 15.64 -18.74 -30.90
CA LYS A 97 16.51 -19.79 -31.43
C LYS A 97 16.55 -20.94 -30.43
N LEU A 98 15.80 -22.00 -30.71
CA LEU A 98 15.74 -23.21 -29.89
C LEU A 98 16.83 -24.20 -30.31
N GLN A 99 17.55 -24.76 -29.33
CA GLN A 99 18.49 -25.84 -29.59
C GLN A 99 18.49 -26.89 -28.46
N PHE A 100 18.56 -28.16 -28.87
CA PHE A 100 18.60 -29.30 -27.96
C PHE A 100 20.02 -29.82 -27.73
N PHE A 101 20.36 -30.01 -26.46
CA PHE A 101 21.67 -30.47 -26.01
C PHE A 101 21.58 -31.79 -25.26
N GLY A 102 22.64 -32.61 -25.33
CA GLY A 102 22.84 -33.67 -24.34
C GLY A 102 23.17 -33.07 -22.96
N LEU A 103 23.78 -33.85 -22.08
CA LEU A 103 24.24 -33.35 -20.78
C LEU A 103 25.26 -32.22 -20.96
N THR A 104 24.93 -31.00 -20.54
CA THR A 104 25.80 -29.84 -20.72
C THR A 104 25.54 -28.74 -19.71
N ALA A 105 26.55 -27.92 -19.40
CA ALA A 105 26.35 -26.71 -18.61
C ALA A 105 25.75 -25.60 -19.49
N ALA A 106 24.89 -24.76 -18.91
CA ALA A 106 24.22 -23.69 -19.65
C ALA A 106 25.20 -22.70 -20.30
N GLY A 107 26.29 -22.36 -19.61
CA GLY A 107 27.33 -21.47 -20.16
C GLY A 107 28.03 -22.08 -21.39
N GLU A 108 28.29 -23.39 -21.39
CA GLU A 108 28.89 -24.08 -22.53
C GLU A 108 27.92 -24.21 -23.71
N ALA A 109 26.66 -24.52 -23.42
CA ALA A 109 25.60 -24.54 -24.41
C ALA A 109 25.42 -23.16 -25.07
N GLN A 110 25.36 -22.09 -24.28
CA GLN A 110 25.29 -20.72 -24.78
C GLN A 110 26.50 -20.37 -25.67
N LYS A 111 27.74 -20.66 -25.22
CA LYS A 111 28.95 -20.42 -26.02
C LYS A 111 28.88 -21.12 -27.37
N LYS A 112 28.36 -22.36 -27.40
CA LYS A 112 28.17 -23.10 -28.65
C LYS A 112 27.17 -22.39 -29.57
N VAL A 113 25.99 -21.99 -29.06
CA VAL A 113 24.98 -21.29 -29.87
C VAL A 113 25.51 -19.96 -30.39
N PHE A 114 26.21 -19.19 -29.55
CA PHE A 114 26.76 -17.90 -29.95
C PHE A 114 27.78 -18.06 -31.08
N ARG A 115 28.65 -19.08 -31.03
CA ARG A 115 29.56 -19.38 -32.15
C ARG A 115 28.80 -19.76 -33.42
N GLU A 116 27.77 -20.60 -33.33
CA GLU A 116 26.96 -21.02 -34.49
C GLU A 116 26.20 -19.85 -35.13
N LEU A 117 25.78 -18.87 -34.31
CA LEU A 117 25.13 -17.64 -34.76
C LEU A 117 26.11 -16.52 -35.17
N GLY A 118 27.43 -16.74 -35.06
CA GLY A 118 28.44 -15.72 -35.34
C GLY A 118 28.47 -14.56 -34.34
N LEU A 119 27.89 -14.73 -33.15
CA LEU A 119 27.84 -13.74 -32.09
C LEU A 119 29.14 -13.72 -31.29
N LYS A 120 29.79 -12.54 -31.24
CA LYS A 120 30.94 -12.30 -30.35
C LYS A 120 30.44 -11.74 -29.03
N PHE A 121 30.88 -12.34 -27.92
CA PHE A 121 30.50 -11.93 -26.56
C PHE A 121 30.75 -10.43 -26.30
N ALA A 122 31.84 -9.88 -26.83
CA ALA A 122 32.20 -8.46 -26.68
C ALA A 122 31.14 -7.48 -27.26
N ASP A 123 30.36 -7.93 -28.25
CA ASP A 123 29.38 -7.12 -28.99
C ASP A 123 27.94 -7.32 -28.49
N VAL A 124 27.76 -8.21 -27.50
CA VAL A 124 26.46 -8.67 -27.03
C VAL A 124 26.24 -8.27 -25.57
N LEU A 125 25.14 -7.56 -25.31
CA LEU A 125 24.55 -7.48 -23.99
C LEU A 125 23.69 -8.72 -23.76
N GLN A 126 24.15 -9.59 -22.88
CA GLN A 126 23.51 -10.86 -22.58
C GLN A 126 22.54 -10.66 -21.43
N PHE A 127 21.33 -11.23 -21.48
CA PHE A 127 20.45 -11.31 -20.32
C PHE A 127 19.95 -12.72 -20.09
N ARG A 128 19.62 -13.03 -18.83
CA ARG A 128 19.00 -14.31 -18.48
C ARG A 128 17.50 -14.12 -18.25
N LEU A 129 16.71 -15.12 -18.62
CA LEU A 129 15.28 -15.15 -18.36
C LEU A 129 14.85 -16.60 -18.20
N ASP A 130 14.13 -16.91 -17.12
CA ASP A 130 13.59 -18.24 -16.89
C ASP A 130 12.25 -18.41 -17.67
N ASP A 131 11.80 -19.66 -17.84
CA ASP A 131 10.67 -20.02 -18.71
C ASP A 131 9.28 -19.81 -18.10
N ASP A 132 9.23 -19.21 -16.92
CA ASP A 132 8.03 -18.82 -16.19
C ASP A 132 8.05 -17.34 -15.77
N ASP A 133 9.05 -16.59 -16.24
CA ASP A 133 9.24 -15.16 -15.97
C ASP A 133 8.88 -14.31 -17.20
N CYS A 134 8.56 -13.03 -16.94
CA CYS A 134 8.22 -12.02 -17.95
C CYS A 134 9.09 -10.77 -17.78
N LEU A 135 9.42 -10.16 -18.92
CA LEU A 135 10.02 -8.82 -18.97
C LEU A 135 8.95 -7.77 -19.27
N CYS A 136 9.22 -6.50 -18.95
CA CYS A 136 8.41 -5.39 -19.41
C CYS A 136 8.46 -5.25 -20.94
N ALA A 137 7.40 -4.70 -21.53
CA ALA A 137 7.22 -4.59 -22.98
C ALA A 137 8.29 -3.76 -23.71
N ASP A 138 9.08 -2.96 -23.01
CA ASP A 138 10.14 -2.13 -23.59
C ASP A 138 11.53 -2.48 -23.05
N TYR A 139 11.71 -3.65 -22.44
CA TYR A 139 12.97 -4.07 -21.83
C TYR A 139 14.19 -3.92 -22.76
N VAL A 140 14.09 -4.39 -24.02
CA VAL A 140 15.20 -4.32 -24.99
C VAL A 140 15.55 -2.87 -25.33
N GLU A 141 14.54 -2.03 -25.55
CA GLU A 141 14.69 -0.60 -25.80
C GLU A 141 15.37 0.09 -24.61
N GLN A 142 14.91 -0.21 -23.38
CA GLN A 142 15.48 0.35 -22.16
C GLN A 142 16.94 -0.05 -21.97
N MET A 143 17.29 -1.32 -22.22
CA MET A 143 18.67 -1.78 -22.17
C MET A 143 19.53 -1.03 -23.20
N LYS A 144 19.05 -0.88 -24.44
CA LYS A 144 19.75 -0.12 -25.47
C LYS A 144 19.98 1.34 -25.10
N ALA A 145 18.94 2.03 -24.69
CA ALA A 145 19.02 3.43 -24.29
C ALA A 145 20.07 3.66 -23.18
N HIS A 146 20.14 2.76 -22.20
CA HIS A 146 20.99 2.96 -21.02
C HIS A 146 22.40 2.39 -21.14
N THR A 147 22.67 1.48 -22.08
CA THR A 147 23.98 0.80 -22.13
C THR A 147 24.69 0.87 -23.46
N GLN A 148 24.05 1.30 -24.55
CA GLN A 148 24.69 1.29 -25.88
C GLN A 148 25.99 2.10 -25.91
N HIS A 149 26.06 3.21 -25.18
CA HIS A 149 27.28 4.04 -25.09
C HIS A 149 28.44 3.36 -24.35
N LEU A 150 28.19 2.24 -23.67
CA LEU A 150 29.20 1.42 -22.98
C LEU A 150 29.62 0.20 -23.81
N MET A 151 29.07 0.02 -25.01
CA MET A 151 29.35 -1.13 -25.88
C MET A 151 30.58 -0.88 -26.75
N VAL A 152 31.71 -0.57 -26.11
CA VAL A 152 32.98 -0.34 -26.77
C VAL A 152 33.82 -1.62 -26.67
N ALA A 153 34.43 -2.02 -27.79
CA ALA A 153 35.36 -3.14 -27.81
C ALA A 153 36.50 -2.89 -26.80
N ASP A 154 36.90 -3.93 -26.08
CA ASP A 154 38.00 -3.90 -25.09
C ASP A 154 37.79 -3.04 -23.82
N GLU A 155 36.62 -2.42 -23.63
CA GLU A 155 36.26 -1.80 -22.33
C GLU A 155 35.94 -2.86 -21.24
N GLU A 156 35.92 -2.42 -19.98
CA GLU A 156 35.60 -3.24 -18.82
C GLU A 156 34.18 -3.86 -18.89
N PRO A 157 33.95 -5.06 -18.31
CA PRO A 157 32.61 -5.62 -18.22
C PRO A 157 31.65 -4.75 -17.38
N PHE A 158 30.39 -4.72 -17.78
CA PHE A 158 29.33 -4.04 -17.04
C PHE A 158 28.07 -4.91 -16.95
N SER A 159 27.21 -4.62 -15.99
CA SER A 159 25.95 -5.30 -15.76
C SER A 159 24.79 -4.31 -15.77
N ALA A 160 23.61 -4.76 -16.18
CA ALA A 160 22.40 -3.94 -16.24
C ALA A 160 21.17 -4.72 -15.75
N THR A 161 20.19 -4.02 -15.19
CA THR A 161 18.96 -4.63 -14.67
C THR A 161 17.83 -3.60 -14.63
N VAL A 162 16.58 -4.07 -14.74
CA VAL A 162 15.42 -3.28 -14.34
C VAL A 162 15.27 -3.34 -12.81
N HIS A 163 15.00 -2.21 -12.19
CA HIS A 163 14.87 -2.10 -10.74
C HIS A 163 13.46 -2.50 -10.31
N GLY A 164 13.33 -3.72 -9.78
CA GLY A 164 12.11 -4.21 -9.18
C GLY A 164 11.46 -5.38 -9.93
N VAL A 165 10.73 -6.18 -9.14
CA VAL A 165 10.01 -7.36 -9.59
C VAL A 165 8.59 -7.31 -9.04
N MET A 166 7.61 -7.49 -9.92
CA MET A 166 6.25 -7.90 -9.56
C MET A 166 6.29 -9.40 -9.27
N TYR A 167 6.38 -9.77 -8.00
CA TYR A 167 6.52 -11.15 -7.57
C TYR A 167 5.16 -11.73 -7.19
N THR A 168 4.72 -12.77 -7.88
CA THR A 168 3.43 -13.39 -7.60
C THR A 168 3.61 -14.75 -6.94
N LYS A 169 3.12 -14.89 -5.70
CA LYS A 169 2.97 -16.18 -5.05
C LYS A 169 1.62 -16.77 -5.47
N VAL A 170 1.62 -17.64 -6.46
CA VAL A 170 0.42 -18.25 -7.02
C VAL A 170 -0.07 -19.34 -6.07
N ASN A 171 -1.28 -19.16 -5.52
CA ASN A 171 -1.92 -20.14 -4.65
C ASN A 171 -3.46 -20.12 -4.82
N GLY A 172 -3.92 -19.98 -6.07
CA GLY A 172 -5.35 -19.87 -6.39
C GLY A 172 -6.01 -18.73 -5.60
N PRO A 173 -7.05 -18.99 -4.79
CA PRO A 173 -7.72 -18.02 -3.91
C PRO A 173 -6.82 -17.32 -2.88
N ASP A 174 -5.62 -17.83 -2.59
CA ASP A 174 -4.69 -17.22 -1.63
C ASP A 174 -3.49 -16.58 -2.34
N THR A 175 -3.64 -16.29 -3.64
CA THR A 175 -2.58 -15.63 -4.41
C THR A 175 -2.28 -14.26 -3.81
N VAL A 176 -1.00 -13.94 -3.66
CA VAL A 176 -0.55 -12.61 -3.24
C VAL A 176 0.52 -12.08 -4.19
N ILE A 177 0.39 -10.81 -4.55
CA ILE A 177 1.31 -10.10 -5.44
C ILE A 177 2.09 -9.08 -4.63
N TYR A 178 3.41 -9.08 -4.81
CA TYR A 178 4.34 -8.19 -4.12
C TYR A 178 5.08 -7.30 -5.11
N ASN A 179 5.32 -6.06 -4.69
CA ASN A 179 6.38 -5.25 -5.23
C ASN A 179 7.66 -5.61 -4.46
N TRP A 180 8.65 -6.15 -5.18
CA TRP A 180 9.96 -6.45 -4.63
C TRP A 180 10.98 -5.50 -5.25
N PRO A 181 11.49 -4.49 -4.51
CA PRO A 181 12.44 -3.49 -5.03
C PRO A 181 13.87 -4.05 -5.11
N VAL A 182 14.05 -5.11 -5.88
CA VAL A 182 15.31 -5.86 -6.03
C VAL A 182 16.06 -5.48 -7.28
N ASP A 183 17.38 -5.44 -7.18
CA ASP A 183 18.30 -5.34 -8.32
C ASP A 183 18.87 -6.71 -8.66
N PHE A 184 19.08 -6.98 -9.95
CA PHE A 184 19.77 -8.18 -10.42
C PHE A 184 19.13 -9.49 -9.93
N PHE A 185 17.80 -9.52 -9.81
CA PHE A 185 17.06 -10.79 -9.77
C PHE A 185 17.23 -11.54 -11.11
N SER A 186 16.97 -12.85 -11.15
CA SER A 186 17.23 -13.65 -12.35
C SER A 186 16.54 -13.07 -13.59
N ALA A 187 15.26 -12.74 -13.50
CA ALA A 187 14.47 -12.17 -14.59
C ALA A 187 15.07 -10.86 -15.13
N GLY A 188 15.77 -10.94 -16.28
CA GLY A 188 16.29 -9.77 -16.96
C GLY A 188 17.59 -9.21 -16.38
N ALA A 189 18.32 -9.95 -15.53
CA ALA A 189 19.68 -9.57 -15.16
C ALA A 189 20.61 -9.72 -16.37
N ALA A 190 21.21 -8.60 -16.78
CA ALA A 190 22.04 -8.49 -17.95
C ALA A 190 23.52 -8.23 -17.63
N VAL A 191 24.40 -8.69 -18.52
CA VAL A 191 25.84 -8.47 -18.46
C VAL A 191 26.44 -8.40 -19.86
N ARG A 192 27.33 -7.46 -20.06
CA ARG A 192 28.26 -7.46 -21.18
C ARG A 192 29.63 -7.90 -20.67
N HIS A 193 30.21 -8.90 -21.30
CA HIS A 193 31.54 -9.42 -20.97
C HIS A 193 32.21 -9.91 -22.26
N SER A 194 33.52 -9.74 -22.42
CA SER A 194 34.25 -10.07 -23.66
C SER A 194 34.30 -11.57 -24.01
N SER A 195 34.29 -12.45 -23.01
CA SER A 195 34.45 -13.91 -23.19
C SER A 195 33.59 -14.84 -22.32
N LYS A 196 32.79 -14.30 -21.39
CA LYS A 196 32.06 -15.09 -20.38
C LYS A 196 30.55 -15.06 -20.58
N SER A 197 29.91 -16.19 -20.28
CA SER A 197 28.46 -16.35 -20.28
C SER A 197 27.82 -15.61 -19.10
N VAL A 198 26.58 -15.15 -19.27
CA VAL A 198 25.75 -14.66 -18.15
C VAL A 198 25.57 -15.70 -17.03
N TYR A 199 25.64 -17.00 -17.35
CA TYR A 199 25.57 -18.10 -16.39
C TYR A 199 26.90 -18.40 -15.68
N ASP A 200 28.02 -17.81 -16.11
CA ASP A 200 29.29 -17.91 -15.37
C ASP A 200 29.27 -17.05 -14.07
N PHE A 201 28.17 -16.33 -13.84
CA PHE A 201 27.97 -15.44 -12.68
C PHE A 201 26.60 -15.68 -12.02
N GLY A 202 26.59 -15.78 -10.69
CA GLY A 202 25.35 -15.68 -9.92
C GLY A 202 24.70 -14.32 -10.15
N HIS A 203 23.36 -14.29 -10.35
CA HIS A 203 22.65 -13.07 -10.75
C HIS A 203 22.86 -11.91 -9.77
N PHE A 204 22.71 -12.14 -8.46
CA PHE A 204 22.98 -11.11 -7.45
C PHE A 204 24.44 -10.64 -7.41
N ALA A 205 25.39 -11.48 -7.82
CA ALA A 205 26.81 -11.12 -7.83
C ALA A 205 27.17 -10.16 -8.98
N LEU A 206 26.33 -10.02 -10.01
CA LEU A 206 26.59 -9.11 -11.13
C LEU A 206 26.66 -7.65 -10.70
N GLY A 207 25.80 -7.25 -9.74
CA GLY A 207 25.74 -5.87 -9.27
C GLY A 207 26.92 -5.45 -8.41
N SER A 208 27.66 -6.41 -7.82
CA SER A 208 28.86 -6.14 -7.01
C SER A 208 30.16 -6.40 -7.75
N ARG A 209 30.16 -7.26 -8.77
CA ARG A 209 31.36 -7.61 -9.55
C ARG A 209 31.67 -6.64 -10.67
N PHE A 210 30.67 -5.97 -11.22
CA PHE A 210 30.81 -5.13 -12.41
C PHE A 210 30.15 -3.77 -12.19
N LYS A 211 30.50 -2.80 -13.04
CA LYS A 211 29.77 -1.54 -13.12
C LYS A 211 28.29 -1.84 -13.36
N ALA A 212 27.43 -1.42 -12.44
CA ALA A 212 26.02 -1.77 -12.41
C ALA A 212 25.13 -0.61 -12.87
N ILE A 213 24.34 -0.85 -13.92
CA ILE A 213 23.30 0.06 -14.43
C ILE A 213 21.95 -0.43 -13.92
N LYS A 214 21.18 0.47 -13.28
CA LYS A 214 19.86 0.17 -12.72
C LYS A 214 18.82 1.04 -13.40
N ILE A 215 17.85 0.43 -14.04
CA ILE A 215 16.82 1.12 -14.82
C ILE A 215 15.54 1.15 -13.99
N ALA A 216 15.12 2.34 -13.56
CA ALA A 216 13.93 2.53 -12.74
C ALA A 216 12.65 2.64 -13.59
N GLY A 217 11.49 2.49 -12.95
CA GLY A 217 10.18 2.69 -13.60
C GLY A 217 9.70 1.52 -14.47
N ARG A 218 10.41 0.39 -14.45
CA ARG A 218 10.04 -0.86 -15.10
C ARG A 218 10.17 -2.04 -14.15
N LEU A 219 9.33 -3.05 -14.36
CA LEU A 219 9.31 -4.27 -13.57
C LEU A 219 9.51 -5.51 -14.46
N ALA A 220 10.16 -6.52 -13.91
CA ALA A 220 9.97 -7.90 -14.37
C ALA A 220 8.81 -8.55 -13.59
N LEU A 221 8.16 -9.55 -14.17
CA LEU A 221 7.13 -10.36 -13.49
C LEU A 221 7.68 -11.76 -13.27
N VAL A 222 7.61 -12.21 -12.02
CA VAL A 222 8.11 -13.51 -11.56
C VAL A 222 6.99 -14.27 -10.88
N THR A 223 6.85 -15.55 -11.19
CA THR A 223 5.82 -16.41 -10.60
C THR A 223 6.43 -17.48 -9.69
N ASN A 224 5.81 -17.71 -8.53
CA ASN A 224 6.12 -18.84 -7.65
C ASN A 224 4.87 -19.66 -7.42
N ASN A 225 4.82 -20.85 -8.02
CA ASN A 225 3.69 -21.77 -7.96
C ASN A 225 3.95 -22.98 -7.02
N GLY A 226 5.00 -22.91 -6.19
CA GLY A 226 5.38 -24.00 -5.28
C GLY A 226 6.26 -25.08 -5.89
N THR A 227 6.57 -25.01 -7.19
CA THR A 227 7.54 -25.91 -7.85
C THR A 227 8.92 -25.28 -8.08
N ASN A 228 9.08 -24.04 -7.62
CA ASN A 228 10.32 -23.26 -7.67
C ASN A 228 11.22 -23.58 -6.47
N ASP A 229 12.53 -23.48 -6.64
CA ASP A 229 13.54 -23.78 -5.59
C ASP A 229 13.54 -22.77 -4.41
N THR A 230 12.76 -21.69 -4.51
CA THR A 230 12.71 -20.65 -3.47
C THR A 230 11.51 -20.85 -2.56
N ASP A 231 11.79 -21.19 -1.30
CA ASP A 231 10.78 -21.22 -0.25
C ASP A 231 10.30 -19.82 0.12
N TYR A 232 8.99 -19.72 0.21
CA TYR A 232 8.28 -18.48 0.48
C TYR A 232 7.92 -18.42 1.97
N THR A 233 8.61 -17.57 2.74
CA THR A 233 8.39 -17.43 4.20
C THR A 233 8.17 -15.96 4.60
N PRO A 234 7.39 -15.68 5.68
CA PRO A 234 7.22 -14.31 6.18
C PRO A 234 8.54 -13.59 6.49
N ASP A 235 9.51 -14.36 7.00
CA ASP A 235 10.85 -13.88 7.30
C ASP A 235 11.62 -13.43 6.06
N MET A 236 11.45 -14.15 4.94
CA MET A 236 12.01 -13.78 3.65
C MET A 236 11.40 -12.47 3.13
N ILE A 237 10.08 -12.30 3.19
CA ILE A 237 9.36 -11.09 2.75
C ILE A 237 9.92 -9.86 3.47
N ARG A 238 10.03 -9.94 4.80
CA ARG A 238 10.60 -8.87 5.63
C ARG A 238 12.04 -8.54 5.25
N LYS A 239 12.91 -9.55 5.16
CA LYS A 239 14.34 -9.36 4.81
C LYS A 239 14.52 -8.77 3.42
N ARG A 240 13.65 -9.14 2.47
CA ARG A 240 13.67 -8.71 1.08
C ARG A 240 12.92 -7.41 0.82
N ARG A 241 12.30 -6.82 1.86
CA ARG A 241 11.51 -5.57 1.78
C ARG A 241 10.40 -5.63 0.72
N MET A 242 9.78 -6.80 0.62
CA MET A 242 8.64 -7.00 -0.29
C MET A 242 7.39 -6.39 0.33
N SER A 243 6.68 -5.55 -0.42
CA SER A 243 5.40 -4.97 0.00
C SER A 243 4.27 -5.56 -0.82
N VAL A 244 3.17 -5.95 -0.18
CA VAL A 244 1.96 -6.40 -0.90
C VAL A 244 1.46 -5.26 -1.79
N MET A 245 1.12 -5.57 -3.04
CA MET A 245 0.54 -4.61 -3.97
C MET A 245 -0.98 -4.55 -3.80
N THR A 246 -1.55 -3.35 -3.90
CA THR A 246 -3.01 -3.19 -4.01
C THR A 246 -3.49 -3.58 -5.42
N PRO A 247 -4.80 -3.89 -5.60
CA PRO A 247 -5.37 -4.14 -6.92
C PRO A 247 -5.06 -3.04 -7.94
N ASP A 248 -5.08 -1.75 -7.54
CA ASP A 248 -4.77 -0.64 -8.44
C ASP A 248 -3.29 -0.57 -8.80
N GLN A 249 -2.39 -0.82 -7.84
CA GLN A 249 -0.96 -0.95 -8.13
C GLN A 249 -0.69 -2.09 -9.12
N VAL A 250 -1.41 -3.20 -8.99
CA VAL A 250 -1.32 -4.33 -9.94
C VAL A 250 -1.83 -3.92 -11.32
N ARG A 251 -2.98 -3.22 -11.42
CA ARG A 251 -3.52 -2.71 -12.69
C ARG A 251 -2.54 -1.75 -13.38
N ILE A 252 -1.97 -0.80 -12.63
CA ILE A 252 -0.97 0.14 -13.14
C ILE A 252 0.28 -0.59 -13.61
N ALA A 253 0.77 -1.58 -12.84
CA ALA A 253 1.93 -2.37 -13.24
C ALA A 253 1.68 -3.15 -14.53
N ILE A 254 0.48 -3.71 -14.69
CA ILE A 254 0.06 -4.38 -15.94
C ILE A 254 0.03 -3.38 -17.09
N GLU A 255 -0.62 -2.23 -16.93
CA GLU A 255 -0.72 -1.22 -17.99
C GLU A 255 0.66 -0.74 -18.46
N VAL A 256 1.55 -0.45 -17.52
CA VAL A 256 2.89 0.09 -17.81
C VAL A 256 3.85 -0.97 -18.36
N ASN A 257 3.79 -2.21 -17.84
CA ASN A 257 4.84 -3.21 -18.10
C ASN A 257 4.33 -4.44 -18.87
N PHE A 258 3.12 -4.91 -18.59
CA PHE A 258 2.66 -6.26 -18.94
C PHE A 258 1.33 -6.27 -19.71
N GLY A 259 1.01 -5.19 -20.43
CA GLY A 259 -0.27 -5.04 -21.14
C GLY A 259 -0.51 -6.09 -22.23
N PHE A 260 0.55 -6.80 -22.64
CA PHE A 260 0.52 -7.91 -23.59
C PHE A 260 -0.01 -9.23 -23.00
N LEU A 261 -0.15 -9.36 -21.68
CA LEU A 261 -0.64 -10.59 -21.06
C LEU A 261 -2.11 -10.82 -21.42
N GLY A 262 -2.37 -11.89 -22.17
CA GLY A 262 -3.72 -12.40 -22.40
C GLY A 262 -4.29 -13.09 -21.17
N ASP A 263 -5.56 -13.50 -21.24
CA ASP A 263 -6.29 -14.09 -20.11
C ASP A 263 -5.61 -15.32 -19.53
N GLN A 264 -5.07 -16.18 -20.40
CA GLN A 264 -4.34 -17.38 -19.97
C GLN A 264 -3.04 -17.02 -19.24
N GLY A 265 -2.32 -15.99 -19.70
CA GLY A 265 -1.11 -15.50 -19.03
C GLY A 265 -1.44 -14.93 -17.65
N LYS A 266 -2.45 -14.06 -17.56
CA LYS A 266 -2.94 -13.50 -16.30
C LYS A 266 -3.41 -14.56 -15.30
N LYS A 267 -4.04 -15.64 -15.80
CA LYS A 267 -4.45 -16.77 -14.97
C LYS A 267 -3.25 -17.56 -14.46
N LEU A 268 -2.32 -17.93 -15.35
CA LEU A 268 -1.12 -18.68 -14.98
C LEU A 268 -0.22 -17.91 -14.00
N SER A 269 -0.17 -16.58 -14.12
CA SER A 269 0.57 -15.74 -13.19
C SER A 269 -0.18 -15.44 -11.90
N GLY A 270 -1.42 -15.90 -11.72
CA GLY A 270 -2.25 -15.63 -10.53
C GLY A 270 -2.86 -14.22 -10.47
N ILE A 271 -2.61 -13.37 -11.47
CA ILE A 271 -3.17 -12.00 -11.55
C ILE A 271 -4.69 -12.04 -11.57
N THR A 272 -5.28 -12.94 -12.35
CA THR A 272 -6.75 -13.08 -12.43
C THR A 272 -7.35 -13.40 -11.07
N ASP A 273 -6.77 -14.38 -10.36
CA ASP A 273 -7.26 -14.81 -9.05
C ASP A 273 -7.14 -13.68 -8.03
N PHE A 274 -5.98 -13.02 -7.97
CA PHE A 274 -5.73 -11.88 -7.09
C PHE A 274 -6.77 -10.75 -7.28
N LEU A 275 -7.03 -10.36 -8.53
CA LEU A 275 -7.98 -9.29 -8.83
C LEU A 275 -9.43 -9.72 -8.56
N MET A 276 -9.79 -10.98 -8.82
CA MET A 276 -11.12 -11.53 -8.52
C MET A 276 -11.40 -11.61 -7.03
N LEU A 277 -10.45 -12.07 -6.21
CA LEU A 277 -10.58 -12.11 -4.76
C LEU A 277 -10.78 -10.73 -4.15
N SER A 278 -10.00 -9.74 -4.61
CA SER A 278 -10.19 -8.37 -4.12
C SER A 278 -11.60 -7.87 -4.42
N SER A 279 -12.08 -8.11 -5.64
CA SER A 279 -13.43 -7.74 -6.06
C SER A 279 -14.51 -8.51 -5.27
N ALA A 280 -14.27 -9.77 -4.96
CA ALA A 280 -15.19 -10.62 -4.19
C ALA A 280 -15.19 -10.25 -2.69
N GLN A 281 -14.04 -9.95 -2.08
CA GLN A 281 -13.97 -9.42 -0.72
C GLN A 281 -14.68 -8.08 -0.64
N SER A 282 -14.44 -7.16 -1.58
CA SER A 282 -15.19 -5.91 -1.73
C SER A 282 -16.69 -6.18 -1.84
N ALA A 283 -17.12 -7.12 -2.70
CA ALA A 283 -18.53 -7.48 -2.85
C ALA A 283 -19.13 -8.17 -1.60
N MET A 284 -18.34 -8.90 -0.82
CA MET A 284 -18.81 -9.68 0.31
C MET A 284 -19.19 -8.78 1.49
N TRP A 285 -18.34 -7.83 1.91
CA TRP A 285 -18.75 -6.89 2.97
C TRP A 285 -19.76 -5.84 2.47
N MET A 286 -19.75 -5.49 1.17
CA MET A 286 -20.82 -4.68 0.57
C MET A 286 -22.19 -5.39 0.63
N SER A 287 -22.23 -6.71 0.39
CA SER A 287 -23.47 -7.49 0.55
C SER A 287 -23.87 -7.62 2.03
N GLU A 288 -22.92 -7.80 2.95
CA GLU A 288 -23.20 -7.85 4.39
C GLU A 288 -23.70 -6.52 4.98
N LEU A 289 -23.22 -5.37 4.49
CA LEU A 289 -23.73 -4.04 4.86
C LEU A 289 -25.21 -3.86 4.49
N SER A 290 -25.64 -4.47 3.38
CA SER A 290 -27.02 -4.36 2.89
C SER A 290 -28.03 -5.21 3.67
N MET A 291 -27.57 -6.23 4.42
CA MET A 291 -28.47 -7.29 4.92
C MET A 291 -28.82 -7.24 6.42
N ASN A 292 -27.99 -6.70 7.33
CA ASN A 292 -28.13 -7.07 8.76
C ASN A 292 -27.83 -6.00 9.84
N GLY A 293 -28.25 -4.74 9.66
CA GLY A 293 -28.58 -3.88 10.80
C GLY A 293 -27.60 -3.83 11.99
N GLY A 294 -26.40 -3.27 11.80
CA GLY A 294 -25.45 -3.01 12.90
C GLY A 294 -24.17 -3.86 12.89
N ARG A 295 -23.45 -3.92 11.76
CA ARG A 295 -22.22 -4.74 11.64
C ARG A 295 -20.93 -3.91 11.55
N PHE A 296 -19.89 -4.55 12.07
CA PHE A 296 -18.55 -4.05 12.33
C PHE A 296 -17.58 -4.91 11.53
N VAL A 297 -16.75 -4.29 10.71
CA VAL A 297 -15.65 -4.94 9.99
C VAL A 297 -14.36 -4.35 10.54
N SER A 298 -13.39 -5.20 10.83
CA SER A 298 -12.04 -4.80 11.25
C SER A 298 -11.05 -5.70 10.55
N THR A 299 -10.20 -5.10 9.75
CA THR A 299 -8.95 -5.70 9.29
C THR A 299 -7.83 -5.30 10.26
N ASP A 300 -6.60 -5.69 9.95
CA ASP A 300 -5.44 -5.21 10.69
C ASP A 300 -5.27 -3.69 10.56
N ASP A 301 -5.73 -3.09 9.46
CA ASP A 301 -5.39 -1.71 9.06
C ASP A 301 -6.57 -0.73 9.12
N MET A 302 -7.82 -1.23 9.14
CA MET A 302 -9.02 -0.40 9.16
C MET A 302 -10.18 -1.05 9.91
N MET A 303 -11.16 -0.21 10.24
CA MET A 303 -12.41 -0.58 10.86
C MET A 303 -13.55 0.25 10.28
N VAL A 304 -14.63 -0.43 9.91
CA VAL A 304 -15.86 0.18 9.39
C VAL A 304 -17.03 -0.32 10.23
N ARG A 305 -17.89 0.60 10.70
CA ARG A 305 -19.11 0.25 11.43
C ARG A 305 -20.29 1.00 10.88
N TYR A 306 -21.32 0.27 10.45
CA TYR A 306 -22.58 0.86 9.99
C TYR A 306 -23.72 0.56 10.96
N LEU A 307 -24.42 1.60 11.37
CA LEU A 307 -25.57 1.56 12.27
C LEU A 307 -26.78 2.17 11.55
N PRO A 308 -27.57 1.37 10.83
CA PRO A 308 -28.75 1.88 10.15
C PRO A 308 -29.86 2.23 11.14
N ARG A 309 -30.57 3.31 10.83
CA ARG A 309 -31.82 3.73 11.46
C ARG A 309 -32.85 4.05 10.38
N ASN A 310 -34.12 4.03 10.75
CA ASN A 310 -35.18 4.54 9.89
C ASN A 310 -35.14 6.08 9.87
N SER A 311 -34.16 6.62 9.17
CA SER A 311 -33.86 8.05 9.09
C SER A 311 -33.30 8.37 7.71
N ASP A 312 -33.72 9.51 7.15
CA ASP A 312 -33.16 10.05 5.90
C ASP A 312 -31.80 10.76 6.12
N THR A 313 -31.29 10.74 7.36
CA THR A 313 -30.01 11.35 7.74
C THR A 313 -28.95 10.29 8.02
N LEU A 314 -27.79 10.44 7.39
CA LEU A 314 -26.58 9.66 7.64
C LEU A 314 -25.46 10.56 8.18
N ILE A 315 -24.84 10.16 9.28
CA ILE A 315 -23.62 10.80 9.78
C ILE A 315 -22.44 9.86 9.57
N ILE A 316 -21.47 10.30 8.78
CA ILE A 316 -20.24 9.55 8.46
C ILE A 316 -19.10 10.15 9.29
N SER A 317 -18.45 9.34 10.13
CA SER A 317 -17.31 9.78 10.91
C SER A 317 -16.00 9.18 10.40
N ALA A 318 -14.92 9.95 10.45
CA ALA A 318 -13.58 9.48 10.13
C ALA A 318 -12.59 9.82 11.25
N ALA A 319 -11.82 8.82 11.69
CA ALA A 319 -10.80 8.98 12.72
C ALA A 319 -9.60 8.05 12.50
N PHE A 320 -8.50 8.36 13.18
CA PHE A 320 -7.37 7.46 13.29
C PHE A 320 -7.43 6.64 14.58
N ALA A 321 -7.03 5.37 14.53
CA ALA A 321 -6.91 4.51 15.70
C ALA A 321 -5.75 4.96 16.61
N VAL A 322 -6.02 5.08 17.92
CA VAL A 322 -5.01 5.35 18.96
C VAL A 322 -4.74 4.05 19.74
N GLY A 323 -4.33 2.98 19.03
CA GLY A 323 -4.07 1.65 19.59
C GLY A 323 -4.56 0.50 18.70
N PRO A 324 -4.46 -0.77 19.15
CA PRO A 324 -5.00 -1.92 18.42
C PRO A 324 -6.52 -1.79 18.21
N PHE A 325 -7.02 -2.16 17.03
CA PHE A 325 -8.46 -2.09 16.70
C PHE A 325 -9.35 -2.88 17.68
N ALA A 326 -8.80 -3.87 18.37
CA ALA A 326 -9.47 -4.60 19.44
C ALA A 326 -9.88 -3.72 20.64
N ALA A 327 -9.14 -2.64 20.94
CA ALA A 327 -9.52 -1.67 21.98
C ALA A 327 -10.59 -0.68 21.49
N VAL A 328 -10.59 -0.36 20.19
CA VAL A 328 -11.61 0.49 19.53
C VAL A 328 -12.97 -0.22 19.46
N ARG A 329 -13.00 -1.57 19.43
CA ARG A 329 -14.23 -2.39 19.52
C ARG A 329 -15.04 -2.13 20.80
N ALA A 330 -14.39 -1.74 21.90
CA ALA A 330 -15.02 -1.57 23.21
C ALA A 330 -15.58 -0.16 23.45
N GLU A 331 -15.12 0.86 22.72
CA GLU A 331 -15.68 2.21 22.80
C GLU A 331 -16.92 2.35 21.91
N GLU A 332 -17.85 3.26 22.25
CA GLU A 332 -19.01 3.60 21.43
C GLU A 332 -18.64 4.24 20.06
N GLY A 333 -17.41 4.07 19.59
CA GLY A 333 -16.74 4.74 18.47
C GLY A 333 -16.90 6.26 18.46
N VAL A 334 -16.60 6.88 17.32
CA VAL A 334 -16.36 8.33 17.24
C VAL A 334 -17.63 9.12 17.59
N ILE A 335 -18.77 8.74 16.99
CA ILE A 335 -20.06 9.42 17.17
C ILE A 335 -21.26 8.48 17.32
N ALA A 336 -21.08 7.15 17.27
CA ALA A 336 -22.24 6.26 17.22
C ALA A 336 -23.14 6.36 18.46
N GLY A 337 -22.57 6.59 19.64
CA GLY A 337 -23.35 6.86 20.85
C GLY A 337 -24.30 8.06 20.66
N ASN A 338 -23.78 9.15 20.09
CA ASN A 338 -24.56 10.34 19.75
C ASN A 338 -25.64 10.05 18.69
N CYS A 339 -25.29 9.34 17.61
CA CYS A 339 -26.23 9.00 16.55
C CYS A 339 -27.37 8.09 17.03
N ARG A 340 -27.07 7.16 17.95
CA ARG A 340 -28.08 6.32 18.61
C ARG A 340 -29.09 7.17 19.38
N ARG A 341 -28.63 8.18 20.13
CA ARG A 341 -29.52 9.10 20.86
C ARG A 341 -30.35 9.98 19.92
N LEU A 342 -29.76 10.40 18.80
CA LEU A 342 -30.42 11.22 17.78
C LEU A 342 -31.41 10.43 16.90
N GLY A 343 -31.35 9.09 16.90
CA GLY A 343 -32.17 8.25 16.05
C GLY A 343 -31.78 8.28 14.56
N VAL A 344 -30.53 8.65 14.25
CA VAL A 344 -30.03 8.79 12.86
C VAL A 344 -29.08 7.65 12.50
N SER A 345 -28.91 7.39 11.20
CA SER A 345 -27.97 6.38 10.70
C SER A 345 -26.53 6.87 10.88
N ALA A 346 -25.61 5.95 11.18
CA ALA A 346 -24.19 6.28 11.36
C ALA A 346 -23.27 5.32 10.59
N LEU A 347 -22.20 5.87 10.01
CA LEU A 347 -21.10 5.12 9.42
C LEU A 347 -19.78 5.60 10.04
N ASP A 348 -19.15 4.79 10.88
CA ASP A 348 -17.86 5.13 11.47
C ASP A 348 -16.72 4.46 10.70
N LEU A 349 -15.76 5.27 10.26
CA LEU A 349 -14.55 4.85 9.56
C LEU A 349 -13.35 5.13 10.48
N VAL A 350 -12.62 4.10 10.85
CA VAL A 350 -11.40 4.23 11.65
C VAL A 350 -10.26 3.55 10.93
N VAL A 351 -9.20 4.28 10.64
CA VAL A 351 -8.01 3.77 9.94
C VAL A 351 -6.78 3.81 10.85
N ARG A 352 -5.78 2.99 10.58
CA ARG A 352 -4.54 3.02 11.37
C ARG A 352 -3.84 4.36 11.15
N ARG A 353 -3.35 4.96 12.23
CA ARG A 353 -2.65 6.24 12.15
C ARG A 353 -1.45 6.17 11.22
N GLY A 354 -1.41 7.03 10.20
CA GLY A 354 -0.35 7.08 9.19
C GLY A 354 -0.56 6.19 7.97
N ASP A 355 -1.63 5.39 7.91
CA ASP A 355 -1.95 4.52 6.77
C ASP A 355 -3.00 5.16 5.85
N THR A 356 -2.56 6.13 5.04
CA THR A 356 -3.45 6.81 4.08
C THR A 356 -3.85 5.92 2.91
N ALA A 357 -3.09 4.86 2.61
CA ALA A 357 -3.42 3.92 1.55
C ALA A 357 -4.65 3.07 1.89
N ALA A 358 -4.77 2.62 3.15
CA ALA A 358 -5.98 1.94 3.63
C ALA A 358 -7.23 2.83 3.53
N TYR A 359 -7.07 4.14 3.80
CA TYR A 359 -8.15 5.11 3.64
C TYR A 359 -8.58 5.29 2.17
N GLU A 360 -7.65 5.42 1.23
CA GLU A 360 -8.00 5.57 -0.20
C GLU A 360 -8.66 4.30 -0.76
N ALA A 361 -8.20 3.11 -0.36
CA ALA A 361 -8.85 1.85 -0.74
C ALA A 361 -10.31 1.80 -0.25
N LEU A 362 -10.54 2.14 1.03
CA LEU A 362 -11.87 2.23 1.61
C LEU A 362 -12.74 3.28 0.90
N ARG A 363 -12.16 4.44 0.58
CA ARG A 363 -12.85 5.51 -0.14
C ARG A 363 -13.31 5.08 -1.54
N ALA A 364 -12.43 4.41 -2.31
CA ALA A 364 -12.79 3.85 -3.61
C ALA A 364 -13.92 2.82 -3.51
N GLU A 365 -13.94 2.05 -2.44
CA GLU A 365 -15.02 1.11 -2.16
C GLU A 365 -16.35 1.78 -1.79
N LEU A 366 -16.32 2.81 -0.94
CA LEU A 366 -17.52 3.59 -0.57
C LEU A 366 -18.22 4.22 -1.78
N GLN A 367 -17.47 4.57 -2.83
CA GLN A 367 -18.03 5.07 -4.09
C GLN A 367 -19.03 4.08 -4.72
N ASN A 368 -18.85 2.78 -4.52
CA ASN A 368 -19.69 1.74 -5.10
C ASN A 368 -20.96 1.45 -4.27
N LEU A 369 -21.09 2.03 -3.07
CA LEU A 369 -22.23 1.81 -2.18
C LEU A 369 -23.38 2.78 -2.46
N LYS A 370 -24.25 2.40 -3.41
CA LYS A 370 -25.45 3.18 -3.74
C LYS A 370 -26.35 3.47 -2.54
N VAL A 371 -26.45 2.55 -1.58
CA VAL A 371 -27.28 2.73 -0.36
C VAL A 371 -26.87 3.95 0.48
N LEU A 372 -25.61 4.37 0.42
CA LEU A 372 -25.14 5.56 1.14
C LEU A 372 -25.52 6.85 0.41
N GLN A 373 -25.79 6.77 -0.89
CA GLN A 373 -26.18 7.89 -1.74
C GLN A 373 -27.69 8.19 -1.65
N ASP A 374 -28.49 7.26 -1.13
CA ASP A 374 -29.95 7.40 -1.01
C ASP A 374 -30.40 8.28 0.18
N PHE A 375 -29.47 8.63 1.07
CA PHE A 375 -29.75 9.52 2.20
C PHE A 375 -29.96 10.97 1.73
N LYS A 376 -31.03 11.62 2.20
CA LYS A 376 -31.32 13.02 1.86
C LYS A 376 -30.33 13.98 2.50
N THR A 377 -29.91 13.67 3.72
CA THR A 377 -29.00 14.51 4.50
C THR A 377 -27.78 13.71 4.91
N ILE A 378 -26.59 14.20 4.56
CA ILE A 378 -25.32 13.57 4.93
C ILE A 378 -24.45 14.60 5.67
N LEU A 379 -23.90 14.18 6.82
CA LEU A 379 -22.91 14.96 7.58
C LEU A 379 -21.61 14.17 7.69
N LEU A 380 -20.52 14.78 7.26
CA LEU A 380 -19.16 14.27 7.44
C LEU A 380 -18.60 14.82 8.76
N VAL A 381 -18.04 13.96 9.62
CA VAL A 381 -17.52 14.34 10.93
C VAL A 381 -16.10 13.84 11.11
N GLY A 382 -15.18 14.72 11.50
CA GLY A 382 -13.81 14.31 11.81
C GLY A 382 -13.25 14.98 13.04
N ILE A 383 -12.36 14.26 13.75
CA ILE A 383 -11.72 14.72 14.99
C ILE A 383 -10.22 14.69 14.82
N GLY A 384 -9.52 15.77 15.19
CA GLY A 384 -8.06 15.79 15.10
C GLY A 384 -7.58 15.64 13.66
N ASP A 385 -6.68 14.69 13.45
CA ASP A 385 -6.18 14.27 12.13
C ASP A 385 -7.25 13.54 11.29
N GLY A 386 -8.30 12.99 11.90
CA GLY A 386 -9.47 12.46 11.18
C GLY A 386 -10.32 13.51 10.46
N ALA A 387 -10.14 14.80 10.77
CA ALA A 387 -10.83 15.89 10.07
C ALA A 387 -10.39 16.03 8.61
N ALA A 388 -9.12 15.72 8.30
CA ALA A 388 -8.64 15.66 6.93
C ALA A 388 -9.33 14.51 6.16
N LEU A 389 -9.38 13.31 6.77
CA LEU A 389 -10.07 12.16 6.19
C LEU A 389 -11.55 12.47 5.90
N ALA A 390 -12.28 13.02 6.88
CA ALA A 390 -13.69 13.37 6.69
C ALA A 390 -13.89 14.38 5.54
N ALA A 391 -13.03 15.40 5.43
CA ALA A 391 -13.08 16.35 4.33
C ALA A 391 -12.73 15.72 2.96
N GLY A 392 -11.89 14.69 2.94
CA GLY A 392 -11.51 13.94 1.74
C GLY A 392 -12.64 13.05 1.18
N LEU A 393 -13.71 12.79 1.94
CA LEU A 393 -14.89 12.05 1.47
C LEU A 393 -15.89 12.94 0.72
N GLN A 394 -15.67 14.25 0.70
CA GLN A 394 -16.63 15.20 0.16
C GLN A 394 -16.88 15.02 -1.34
N ASP A 395 -15.92 14.52 -2.11
CA ASP A 395 -16.13 14.23 -3.53
C ASP A 395 -17.10 13.06 -3.76
N LEU A 396 -17.14 12.10 -2.83
CA LEU A 396 -18.12 11.01 -2.83
C LEU A 396 -19.51 11.48 -2.39
N PHE A 397 -19.56 12.53 -1.57
CA PHE A 397 -20.79 13.10 -1.01
C PHE A 397 -20.81 14.63 -1.21
N PRO A 398 -20.96 15.12 -2.45
CA PRO A 398 -20.75 16.53 -2.78
C PRO A 398 -21.74 17.47 -2.08
N ALA A 399 -22.91 16.98 -1.70
CA ALA A 399 -23.93 17.75 -0.99
C ALA A 399 -23.80 17.71 0.55
N ALA A 400 -22.86 16.93 1.10
CA ALA A 400 -22.75 16.76 2.55
C ALA A 400 -22.21 18.02 3.24
N ASN A 401 -22.71 18.31 4.43
CA ASN A 401 -22.06 19.29 5.31
C ASN A 401 -20.87 18.63 6.03
N LEU A 402 -19.95 19.45 6.55
CA LEU A 402 -18.76 18.99 7.28
C LEU A 402 -18.76 19.55 8.71
N LEU A 403 -18.48 18.72 9.71
CA LEU A 403 -18.20 19.12 11.09
C LEU A 403 -16.82 18.62 11.52
N ALA A 404 -15.90 19.55 11.73
CA ALA A 404 -14.54 19.29 12.16
C ALA A 404 -14.34 19.69 13.64
N LEU A 405 -13.90 18.75 14.47
CA LEU A 405 -13.66 18.95 15.90
C LEU A 405 -12.16 18.92 16.19
N SER A 406 -11.58 20.07 16.56
CA SER A 406 -10.12 20.24 16.74
C SER A 406 -9.30 19.75 15.54
N PRO A 407 -9.57 20.22 14.31
CA PRO A 407 -8.96 19.64 13.12
C PRO A 407 -7.45 19.83 13.06
N LYS A 408 -6.79 18.89 12.38
CA LYS A 408 -5.39 18.96 11.95
C LYS A 408 -5.30 18.69 10.45
N ALA A 409 -4.41 19.40 9.76
CA ALA A 409 -4.06 19.08 8.39
C ALA A 409 -3.29 17.75 8.33
N LEU A 410 -3.42 17.07 7.20
CA LEU A 410 -2.69 15.84 6.91
C LEU A 410 -1.99 15.99 5.56
N ALA A 411 -0.68 15.81 5.54
CA ALA A 411 0.11 15.91 4.31
C ALA A 411 -0.34 14.86 3.28
N GLY A 412 -0.49 15.28 2.03
CA GLY A 412 -0.85 14.39 0.92
C GLY A 412 -2.35 14.13 0.74
N LEU A 413 -3.22 14.67 1.61
CA LEU A 413 -4.67 14.59 1.44
C LEU A 413 -5.23 15.97 1.10
N ALA A 414 -5.77 16.12 -0.11
CA ALA A 414 -6.42 17.35 -0.52
C ALA A 414 -7.78 17.51 0.19
N LEU A 415 -8.05 18.72 0.70
CA LEU A 415 -9.40 19.09 1.14
C LEU A 415 -10.20 19.30 -0.16
N GLY A 416 -11.17 18.43 -0.42
CA GLY A 416 -11.75 18.20 -1.76
C GLY A 416 -12.46 19.40 -2.42
N GLY A 417 -12.89 19.23 -3.68
CA GLY A 417 -13.70 20.21 -4.41
C GLY A 417 -15.12 20.26 -3.87
N HIS A 418 -15.54 21.42 -3.38
CA HIS A 418 -16.78 21.54 -2.62
C HIS A 418 -17.94 22.09 -3.47
N ALA A 419 -19.12 21.46 -3.38
CA ALA A 419 -20.30 21.94 -4.08
C ALA A 419 -20.85 23.23 -3.46
N ALA A 420 -21.41 24.10 -4.30
CA ALA A 420 -22.07 25.33 -3.87
C ALA A 420 -23.24 25.02 -2.93
N GLY A 421 -23.32 25.74 -1.80
CA GLY A 421 -24.39 25.61 -0.80
C GLY A 421 -24.09 24.71 0.40
N THR A 422 -22.99 23.94 0.38
CA THR A 422 -22.52 23.17 1.55
C THR A 422 -21.85 24.05 2.59
N LYS A 423 -21.94 23.67 3.87
CA LYS A 423 -21.32 24.37 5.00
C LYS A 423 -20.28 23.50 5.69
N ALA A 424 -19.20 24.15 6.13
CA ALA A 424 -18.20 23.54 6.98
C ALA A 424 -18.22 24.20 8.36
N TYR A 425 -18.28 23.40 9.41
CA TYR A 425 -18.33 23.84 10.79
C TYR A 425 -17.08 23.39 11.51
N VAL A 426 -16.35 24.30 12.12
CA VAL A 426 -15.12 23.99 12.86
C VAL A 426 -15.33 24.34 14.31
N ILE A 427 -15.28 23.35 15.22
CA ILE A 427 -15.30 23.60 16.67
C ILE A 427 -13.93 23.27 17.23
N ALA A 428 -13.17 24.29 17.62
CA ALA A 428 -11.78 24.13 18.07
C ALA A 428 -11.35 25.20 19.06
N ASP A 429 -10.35 24.86 19.89
CA ASP A 429 -9.57 25.86 20.60
C ASP A 429 -8.69 26.61 19.59
N PRO A 430 -8.78 27.95 19.50
CA PRO A 430 -7.96 28.73 18.56
C PRO A 430 -6.46 28.52 18.71
N LYS A 431 -5.98 28.09 19.88
CA LYS A 431 -4.56 27.80 20.11
C LYS A 431 -4.09 26.47 19.54
N GLN A 432 -5.02 25.58 19.19
CA GLN A 432 -4.74 24.22 18.72
C GLN A 432 -5.34 23.94 17.34
N ALA A 433 -6.17 24.86 16.84
CA ALA A 433 -6.76 24.76 15.51
C ALA A 433 -5.66 24.91 14.44
N ASP A 434 -5.64 24.01 13.48
CA ASP A 434 -4.74 24.08 12.34
C ASP A 434 -5.24 25.12 11.33
N ALA A 435 -4.50 26.22 11.19
CA ALA A 435 -4.86 27.30 10.28
C ALA A 435 -4.87 26.85 8.81
N ALA A 436 -3.91 26.01 8.40
CA ALA A 436 -3.83 25.53 7.02
C ALA A 436 -5.05 24.66 6.65
N TYR A 437 -5.54 23.87 7.60
CA TYR A 437 -6.78 23.12 7.42
C TYR A 437 -7.99 24.06 7.24
N ILE A 438 -8.14 25.07 8.12
CA ILE A 438 -9.27 26.00 8.07
C ILE A 438 -9.24 26.82 6.78
N ASP A 439 -8.08 27.33 6.40
CA ASP A 439 -7.90 28.13 5.19
C ASP A 439 -8.23 27.30 3.94
N GLY A 440 -7.83 26.03 3.92
CA GLY A 440 -8.13 25.10 2.83
C GLY A 440 -9.61 24.77 2.66
N LEU A 441 -10.46 24.94 3.69
CA LEU A 441 -11.91 24.78 3.57
C LEU A 441 -12.58 25.99 2.87
N GLY A 442 -11.91 27.14 2.84
CA GLY A 442 -12.39 28.38 2.22
C GLY A 442 -13.33 29.20 3.13
N PRO A 443 -13.18 30.53 3.20
CA PRO A 443 -13.87 31.38 4.18
C PRO A 443 -15.38 31.55 3.90
N ALA A 444 -15.81 31.46 2.64
CA ALA A 444 -17.20 31.76 2.23
C ALA A 444 -18.26 30.80 2.81
N ARG A 445 -17.85 29.64 3.31
CA ARG A 445 -18.74 28.57 3.81
C ARG A 445 -18.30 27.95 5.14
N THR A 446 -17.20 28.45 5.71
CA THR A 446 -16.62 27.91 6.94
C THR A 446 -17.05 28.74 8.12
N LEU A 447 -17.80 28.13 9.04
CA LEU A 447 -18.12 28.72 10.33
C LEU A 447 -17.20 28.15 11.40
N VAL A 448 -16.31 29.00 11.93
CA VAL A 448 -15.41 28.66 13.03
C VAL A 448 -16.03 29.05 14.37
N LEU A 449 -16.32 28.05 15.20
CA LEU A 449 -16.85 28.15 16.55
C LEU A 449 -15.73 27.97 17.56
N ASN A 450 -15.44 29.04 18.29
CA ASN A 450 -14.34 29.12 19.23
C ASN A 450 -14.64 28.38 20.54
N ALA A 451 -14.01 27.22 20.72
CA ALA A 451 -14.05 26.44 21.95
C ALA A 451 -12.79 26.72 22.80
N ARG A 452 -12.55 27.98 23.18
CA ARG A 452 -11.37 28.35 23.98
C ARG A 452 -11.30 27.54 25.28
N GLY A 453 -10.13 26.94 25.54
CA GLY A 453 -9.83 26.18 26.76
C GLY A 453 -10.05 24.68 26.64
N THR A 454 -10.46 24.16 25.47
CA THR A 454 -10.63 22.71 25.24
C THR A 454 -9.35 22.01 24.80
N GLY A 455 -8.35 22.76 24.33
CA GLY A 455 -7.16 22.19 23.72
C GLY A 455 -7.51 21.26 22.55
N ALA A 456 -6.87 20.08 22.48
CA ALA A 456 -7.12 19.07 21.46
C ALA A 456 -8.39 18.20 21.71
N TYR A 457 -9.12 18.43 22.81
CA TYR A 457 -10.21 17.54 23.26
C TYR A 457 -11.60 18.13 23.02
N SER A 458 -11.79 18.94 21.98
CA SER A 458 -13.05 19.67 21.77
C SER A 458 -14.26 18.74 21.63
N LYS A 459 -14.14 17.55 21.01
CA LYS A 459 -15.25 16.57 20.99
C LYS A 459 -15.68 16.17 22.39
N ARG A 460 -14.76 15.58 23.17
CA ARG A 460 -15.05 15.12 24.55
C ARG A 460 -15.61 16.24 25.40
N PHE A 461 -15.08 17.44 25.24
CA PHE A 461 -15.55 18.60 25.98
C PHE A 461 -16.96 19.02 25.58
N VAL A 462 -17.23 19.23 24.29
CA VAL A 462 -18.54 19.64 23.78
C VAL A 462 -19.61 18.60 24.09
N ASP A 463 -19.26 17.31 24.03
CA ASP A 463 -20.11 16.18 24.43
C ASP A 463 -20.41 16.22 25.93
N TYR A 464 -19.39 16.44 26.76
CA TYR A 464 -19.55 16.60 28.22
C TYR A 464 -20.45 17.78 28.59
N LEU A 465 -20.43 18.87 27.81
CA LEU A 465 -21.33 20.00 28.01
C LEU A 465 -22.76 19.74 27.50
N GLY A 466 -23.04 18.57 26.91
CA GLY A 466 -24.34 18.22 26.35
C GLY A 466 -24.65 18.92 25.03
N LEU A 467 -23.65 19.48 24.35
CA LEU A 467 -23.83 20.30 23.15
C LEU A 467 -23.59 19.51 21.85
N LEU A 468 -23.01 18.30 21.92
CA LEU A 468 -22.57 17.59 20.72
C LEU A 468 -23.74 17.07 19.88
N ASP A 469 -24.82 16.59 20.49
CA ASP A 469 -25.98 16.05 19.76
C ASP A 469 -26.67 17.14 18.92
N ASP A 470 -26.88 18.31 19.51
CA ASP A 470 -27.42 19.49 18.81
C ASP A 470 -26.46 20.03 17.75
N ALA A 471 -25.15 19.99 18.01
CA ALA A 471 -24.15 20.40 17.02
C ALA A 471 -24.15 19.47 15.81
N LEU A 472 -24.30 18.16 16.02
CA LEU A 472 -24.43 17.16 14.94
C LEU A 472 -25.71 17.40 14.14
N ARG A 473 -26.86 17.56 14.79
CA ARG A 473 -28.14 17.82 14.10
C ARG A 473 -28.10 19.15 13.33
N GLY A 474 -27.69 20.23 14.00
CA GLY A 474 -27.61 21.55 13.38
C GLY A 474 -26.60 21.62 12.23
N ALA A 475 -25.48 20.89 12.32
CA ALA A 475 -24.51 20.82 11.23
C ALA A 475 -25.05 20.01 10.05
N ALA A 476 -25.73 18.89 10.30
CA ALA A 476 -26.37 18.08 9.25
C ALA A 476 -27.40 18.91 8.47
N ASP A 477 -28.25 19.66 9.17
CA ASP A 477 -29.30 20.49 8.57
C ASP A 477 -28.78 21.82 8.01
N GLY A 478 -27.49 22.15 8.21
CA GLY A 478 -26.92 23.43 7.79
C GLY A 478 -27.44 24.63 8.60
N THR A 479 -28.02 24.41 9.78
CA THR A 479 -28.67 25.42 10.64
C THR A 479 -27.84 25.80 11.87
N LEU A 480 -26.69 25.18 12.07
CA LEU A 480 -25.82 25.45 13.22
C LEU A 480 -25.39 26.92 13.28
N ALA A 481 -25.83 27.62 14.33
CA ALA A 481 -25.62 29.06 14.49
C ALA A 481 -24.65 29.39 15.64
N PRO A 482 -23.81 30.44 15.50
CA PRO A 482 -22.86 30.85 16.54
C PRO A 482 -23.53 31.17 17.88
N ASP A 483 -24.65 31.88 17.85
CA ASP A 483 -25.33 32.33 19.06
C ASP A 483 -25.83 31.17 19.91
N TRP A 484 -26.36 30.13 19.28
CA TRP A 484 -26.75 28.90 19.96
C TRP A 484 -25.53 28.26 20.64
N PHE A 485 -24.45 28.06 19.89
CA PHE A 485 -23.24 27.42 20.41
C PHE A 485 -22.66 28.21 21.58
N TYR A 486 -22.51 29.53 21.44
CA TYR A 486 -21.91 30.35 22.49
C TYR A 486 -22.81 30.54 23.70
N ARG A 487 -24.14 30.52 23.56
CA ARG A 487 -25.05 30.48 24.72
C ARG A 487 -24.85 29.19 25.51
N GLY A 488 -24.90 28.04 24.84
CA GLY A 488 -24.67 26.73 25.48
C GLY A 488 -23.26 26.62 26.08
N TYR A 489 -22.24 27.02 25.33
CA TYR A 489 -20.83 26.96 25.74
C TYR A 489 -20.55 27.86 26.94
N ARG A 490 -21.10 29.08 26.99
CA ARG A 490 -20.97 29.98 28.16
C ARG A 490 -21.74 29.46 29.37
N ALA A 491 -22.97 28.98 29.18
CA ALA A 491 -23.77 28.41 30.26
C ALA A 491 -23.07 27.20 30.89
N ALA A 492 -22.42 26.36 30.10
CA ALA A 492 -21.72 25.19 30.58
C ALA A 492 -20.39 25.52 31.28
N ARG A 493 -19.75 26.68 31.01
CA ARG A 493 -18.63 27.20 31.83
C ARG A 493 -19.08 27.73 33.21
N ALA A 494 -20.38 27.96 33.39
CA ALA A 494 -20.98 28.26 34.68
C ALA A 494 -21.34 26.98 35.47
N ASN A 495 -21.21 25.79 34.86
CA ASN A 495 -21.46 24.50 35.52
C ASN A 495 -20.43 24.26 36.63
N ARG A 496 -20.93 23.93 37.83
CA ARG A 496 -20.11 23.74 39.04
C ARG A 496 -19.08 22.62 38.88
N THR A 497 -19.40 21.53 38.18
CA THR A 497 -18.50 20.40 37.97
C THR A 497 -17.36 20.76 37.01
N TYR A 498 -17.66 21.52 35.95
CA TYR A 498 -16.62 22.06 35.07
C TYR A 498 -15.67 22.99 35.83
N GLN A 499 -16.23 23.87 36.67
CA GLN A 499 -15.46 24.81 37.48
C GLN A 499 -14.56 24.09 38.50
N ALA A 500 -15.05 23.04 39.15
CA ALA A 500 -14.26 22.20 40.05
C ALA A 500 -13.06 21.55 39.33
N ASN A 501 -13.31 20.91 38.18
CA ASN A 501 -12.26 20.26 37.38
C ASN A 501 -11.27 21.27 36.75
N LEU A 502 -11.68 22.52 36.56
CA LEU A 502 -10.81 23.60 36.11
C LEU A 502 -9.88 24.05 37.25
N VAL A 503 -10.42 24.22 38.46
CA VAL A 503 -9.65 24.56 39.66
C VAL A 503 -8.60 23.50 39.97
N GLU A 504 -8.98 22.22 39.97
CA GLU A 504 -8.08 21.10 40.19
C GLU A 504 -6.91 21.09 39.18
N ARG A 505 -7.20 21.27 37.88
CA ARG A 505 -6.15 21.34 36.85
C ARG A 505 -5.23 22.55 37.00
N ILE A 506 -5.76 23.69 37.43
CA ILE A 506 -4.96 24.90 37.69
C ILE A 506 -4.06 24.69 38.90
N ILE A 507 -4.53 24.00 39.93
CA ILE A 507 -3.72 23.63 41.10
C ILE A 507 -2.60 22.67 40.69
N LEU A 508 -2.93 21.63 39.91
CA LEU A 508 -1.96 20.59 39.53
C LEU A 508 -0.89 21.08 38.54
N ASN A 509 -1.26 21.95 37.60
CA ASN A 509 -0.41 22.26 36.43
C ASN A 509 -0.26 23.77 36.15
N GLY A 510 -0.80 24.64 36.99
CA GLY A 510 -0.76 26.09 36.80
C GLY A 510 0.41 26.76 37.51
N SER A 511 0.96 27.83 36.92
CA SER A 511 1.90 28.73 37.61
C SER A 511 1.20 29.51 38.72
N ILE A 512 1.94 29.98 39.75
CA ILE A 512 1.43 30.87 40.82
C ILE A 512 0.58 32.03 40.27
N ARG A 513 1.08 32.72 39.23
CA ARG A 513 0.35 33.80 38.55
C ARG A 513 -1.02 33.38 38.00
N ARG A 514 -1.13 32.16 37.46
CA ARG A 514 -2.40 31.61 36.95
C ARG A 514 -3.37 31.27 38.08
N MET A 515 -2.86 30.76 39.21
CA MET A 515 -3.67 30.51 40.40
C MET A 515 -4.22 31.83 40.98
N GLN A 516 -3.41 32.89 41.04
CA GLN A 516 -3.84 34.22 41.50
C GLN A 516 -4.93 34.82 40.58
N ILE A 517 -4.73 34.73 39.25
CA ILE A 517 -5.74 35.18 38.27
C ILE A 517 -7.04 34.38 38.42
N ALA A 518 -6.94 33.06 38.60
CA ALA A 518 -8.11 32.20 38.77
C ALA A 518 -8.84 32.48 40.09
N LYS A 519 -8.11 32.72 41.19
CA LYS A 519 -8.68 33.14 42.49
C LYS A 519 -9.50 34.42 42.32
N ALA A 520 -8.90 35.46 41.75
CA ALA A 520 -9.58 36.74 41.49
C ALA A 520 -10.83 36.57 40.63
N TYR A 521 -10.76 35.73 39.59
CA TYR A 521 -11.90 35.41 38.74
C TYR A 521 -13.04 34.71 39.51
N PHE A 522 -12.74 33.67 40.31
CA PHE A 522 -13.76 32.93 41.05
C PHE A 522 -14.38 33.74 42.20
N THR A 523 -13.61 34.65 42.82
CA THR A 523 -14.15 35.64 43.76
C THR A 523 -15.11 36.61 43.05
N ALA A 524 -14.74 37.10 41.86
CA ALA A 524 -15.58 38.05 41.12
C ALA A 524 -16.92 37.48 40.64
N ILE A 525 -17.05 36.16 40.51
CA ILE A 525 -18.31 35.48 40.13
C ILE A 525 -19.01 34.80 41.33
N ASP A 526 -18.66 35.18 42.56
CA ASP A 526 -19.22 34.69 43.82
C ASP A 526 -19.18 33.15 44.00
N ARG A 527 -18.09 32.55 43.50
CA ARG A 527 -17.79 31.12 43.67
C ARG A 527 -16.70 30.92 44.72
N ASN A 528 -16.97 31.43 45.93
CA ASN A 528 -15.96 31.58 46.99
C ASN A 528 -15.30 30.27 47.42
N GLY A 529 -15.99 29.11 47.33
CA GLY A 529 -15.38 27.81 47.64
C GLY A 529 -14.19 27.48 46.73
N PHE A 530 -14.30 27.75 45.42
CA PHE A 530 -13.19 27.54 44.49
C PHE A 530 -12.05 28.56 44.66
N ALA A 531 -12.38 29.80 45.02
CA ALA A 531 -11.38 30.81 45.34
C ALA A 531 -10.58 30.43 46.62
N GLN A 532 -11.24 29.87 47.62
CA GLN A 532 -10.62 29.37 48.85
C GLN A 532 -9.73 28.14 48.59
N ASP A 533 -10.15 27.23 47.69
CA ASP A 533 -9.33 26.07 47.30
C ASP A 533 -8.00 26.49 46.66
N LEU A 534 -8.05 27.49 45.76
CA LEU A 534 -6.87 28.08 45.14
C LEU A 534 -6.01 28.85 46.15
N ASP A 535 -6.63 29.55 47.09
CA ASP A 535 -5.93 30.29 48.13
C ASP A 535 -5.14 29.37 49.06
N ARG A 536 -5.75 28.27 49.50
CA ARG A 536 -5.08 27.25 50.34
C ARG A 536 -3.81 26.70 49.69
N HIS A 537 -3.85 26.45 48.38
CA HIS A 537 -2.69 25.95 47.64
C HIS A 537 -1.64 27.05 47.41
N LEU A 538 -2.05 28.28 47.12
CA LEU A 538 -1.14 29.43 47.06
C LEU A 538 -0.40 29.66 48.39
N THR A 539 -1.10 29.56 49.53
CA THR A 539 -0.49 29.68 50.86
C THR A 539 0.39 28.48 51.22
N GLY A 540 0.04 27.28 50.75
CA GLY A 540 0.84 26.07 50.95
C GLY A 540 2.16 26.07 50.16
N ILE A 541 2.17 26.64 48.95
CA ILE A 541 3.38 26.82 48.13
C ILE A 541 4.28 27.91 48.73
N GLY A 542 3.70 28.99 49.28
CA GLY A 542 4.44 30.06 49.96
C GLY A 542 5.12 29.66 51.28
N ALA A 543 4.86 28.46 51.81
CA ALA A 543 5.56 27.92 52.98
C ALA A 543 6.88 27.19 52.64
N VAL A 544 7.21 27.02 51.35
CA VAL A 544 8.38 26.25 50.88
C VAL A 544 9.48 27.14 50.26
N GLU A 545 9.26 28.45 50.08
CA GLU A 545 10.32 29.39 49.70
C GLU A 545 10.81 30.19 50.93
N PRO A 546 12.09 30.10 51.34
CA PRO A 546 12.66 31.08 52.25
C PRO A 546 12.86 32.40 51.49
N ALA A 547 12.56 33.49 52.19
CA ALA A 547 12.71 34.87 51.72
C ALA A 547 14.02 35.09 50.95
N LEU A 548 13.92 35.35 49.65
CA LEU A 548 14.96 36.06 48.92
C LEU A 548 14.70 37.55 49.09
N SER A 549 15.58 38.15 49.88
CA SER A 549 15.71 39.59 50.14
C SER A 549 16.01 40.36 48.86
N ASP A 550 15.56 41.62 48.84
CA ASP A 550 15.87 42.67 47.88
C ASP A 550 17.28 42.58 47.26
N LYS A 551 17.34 42.34 45.95
CA LYS A 551 18.22 43.00 44.97
C LYS A 551 17.82 42.69 43.53
#